data_AF-A0A4Q2XYU2-F1
#
_entry.id   AF-A0A4Q2XYU2-F1
#
_cell.length_a   1.000
_cell.length_b   1.000
_cell.length_c   1.000
_cell.angle_alpha   90.00
_cell.angle_beta   90.00
_cell.angle_gamma   90.00
#
_symmetry.space_group_name_H-M   'P 1'
#
loop_
_entity.id
_entity.type
_entity.pdbx_description
1 polymer ?
#
loop_
_entity_poly.entity_id
_entity_poly.type
_entity_poly.pdbx_seq_one_letter_code
_entity_poly.pdbx_strand_id
1 'polypeptide(L)'
;MLHRFSWLRLILGTVFLLGTLMLAKAATGGGGLGPAILAATCLVAMGICYGSMLVEPASKPFVGFVDRVYVGESSPDEKPPTNLRLVRAYRSERCFEKCVEECERQLEDHPLSPDLWAELLLAHRASGNRAAEAATLDQALNCLGMTRTPVRFAKIVQERDNLTYMPEKLYSQFDR
;
A
#
# COMPACT_ATOMS: atom_id res chain seq x y z
N MET A 1 -9.53 17.87 -4.10
CA MET A 1 -10.78 17.56 -3.37
C MET A 1 -10.61 17.36 -1.85
N LEU A 2 -9.40 17.22 -1.30
CA LEU A 2 -9.18 16.96 0.15
C LEU A 2 -9.53 18.13 1.08
N HIS A 3 -9.48 19.40 0.64
CA HIS A 3 -9.75 20.56 1.50
C HIS A 3 -11.20 20.66 2.01
N ARG A 4 -12.19 20.14 1.27
CA ARG A 4 -13.62 20.22 1.65
C ARG A 4 -13.98 19.28 2.80
N PHE A 5 -13.26 18.17 2.96
CA PHE A 5 -13.48 17.22 4.05
C PHE A 5 -12.95 17.70 5.40
N SER A 6 -11.96 18.60 5.42
CA SER A 6 -11.37 19.14 6.65
C SER A 6 -12.37 20.00 7.44
N TRP A 7 -13.12 20.86 6.74
CA TRP A 7 -14.14 21.71 7.36
C TRP A 7 -15.29 20.91 7.98
N LEU A 8 -15.71 19.83 7.33
CA LEU A 8 -16.82 19.01 7.80
C LEU A 8 -16.45 18.25 9.09
N ARG A 9 -15.18 17.83 9.23
CA ARG A 9 -14.65 17.24 10.46
C ARG A 9 -14.57 18.25 11.62
N LEU A 10 -14.17 19.49 11.34
CA LEU A 10 -14.16 20.57 12.34
C LEU A 10 -15.58 20.91 12.84
N ILE A 11 -16.55 20.97 11.93
CA ILE A 11 -17.96 21.21 12.29
C ILE A 11 -18.51 20.05 13.12
N LEU A 12 -18.27 18.80 12.69
CA LEU A 12 -18.73 17.62 13.42
C LEU A 12 -18.11 17.54 14.83
N GLY A 13 -16.81 17.85 14.94
CA GLY A 13 -16.09 17.89 16.22
C GLY A 13 -16.61 18.97 17.17
N THR A 14 -16.89 20.17 16.67
CA THR A 14 -17.43 21.27 17.50
C THR A 14 -18.85 20.99 17.98
N VAL A 15 -19.72 20.42 17.13
CA VAL A 15 -21.08 20.01 17.52
C VAL A 15 -21.05 18.91 18.59
N PHE A 16 -20.16 17.92 18.44
CA PHE A 16 -19.99 16.85 19.44
C PHE A 16 -19.48 17.38 20.78
N LEU A 17 -18.52 18.31 20.76
CA LEU A 17 -17.96 18.93 21.97
C LEU A 17 -19.00 19.80 22.70
N LEU A 18 -19.84 20.54 21.95
CA LEU A 18 -20.96 21.30 22.51
C LEU A 18 -22.03 20.37 23.13
N GLY A 19 -22.35 19.27 22.46
CA GLY A 19 -23.31 18.28 22.97
C GLY A 19 -22.86 17.64 24.29
N THR A 20 -21.58 17.26 24.38
CA THR A 20 -21.00 16.69 25.60
C THR A 20 -20.91 17.69 26.75
N LEU A 21 -20.61 18.97 26.49
CA LEU A 21 -20.66 20.06 27.48
C LEU A 21 -22.08 20.29 28.04
N MET A 22 -23.10 20.23 27.19
CA MET A 22 -24.50 20.37 27.62
C MET A 22 -24.93 19.17 28.48
N LEU A 23 -24.55 17.95 28.09
CA LEU A 23 -24.82 16.74 28.86
C LEU A 23 -24.12 16.78 30.23
N ALA A 24 -22.90 17.31 30.29
CA ALA A 24 -22.14 17.44 31.51
C ALA A 24 -22.75 18.42 32.51
N LYS A 25 -23.24 19.58 32.02
CA LYS A 25 -23.98 20.53 32.86
C LYS A 25 -25.26 19.93 33.42
N ALA A 26 -25.94 19.07 32.65
CA ALA A 26 -27.10 18.33 33.16
C ALA A 26 -26.70 17.28 34.22
N ALA A 27 -25.53 16.66 34.08
CA ALA A 27 -25.05 15.61 34.99
C ALA A 27 -24.44 16.14 36.31
N THR A 28 -24.01 17.41 36.38
CA THR A 28 -23.41 17.99 37.60
C THR A 28 -24.35 18.11 38.80
N GLY A 29 -25.63 17.78 38.67
CA GLY A 29 -26.58 17.68 39.78
C GLY A 29 -26.55 16.35 40.56
N GLY A 30 -25.88 15.30 40.06
CA GLY A 30 -25.89 13.96 40.67
C GLY A 30 -24.49 13.42 40.94
N GLY A 31 -24.10 13.38 42.21
CA GLY A 31 -22.96 12.69 42.84
C GLY A 31 -21.78 12.18 41.98
N GLY A 32 -20.58 12.71 42.26
CA GLY A 32 -19.26 12.06 42.18
C GLY A 32 -18.70 11.57 40.83
N LEU A 33 -19.52 10.98 39.96
CA LEU A 33 -19.10 10.31 38.72
C LEU A 33 -19.07 11.22 37.49
N GLY A 34 -19.73 12.38 37.54
CA GLY A 34 -19.78 13.36 36.45
C GLY A 34 -18.42 13.76 35.86
N PRO A 35 -17.40 14.07 36.69
CA PRO A 35 -16.08 14.46 36.20
C PRO A 35 -15.34 13.35 35.44
N ALA A 36 -15.52 12.09 35.85
CA ALA A 36 -14.86 10.95 35.21
C ALA A 36 -15.42 10.68 33.81
N ILE A 37 -16.74 10.79 33.65
CA ILE A 37 -17.42 10.63 32.35
C ILE A 37 -17.04 11.78 31.41
N LEU A 38 -16.91 13.01 31.93
CA LEU A 38 -16.41 14.15 31.15
C LEU A 38 -14.97 13.94 30.69
N ALA A 39 -14.08 13.48 31.58
CA ALA A 39 -12.69 13.23 31.24
C ALA A 39 -12.56 12.15 30.16
N ALA A 40 -13.32 11.05 30.29
CA ALA A 40 -13.33 9.96 29.30
C ALA A 40 -13.86 10.42 27.94
N THR A 41 -14.96 11.20 27.92
CA THR A 41 -15.55 11.70 26.66
C THR A 41 -14.64 12.73 25.98
N CYS A 42 -13.96 13.60 26.73
CA CYS A 42 -12.93 14.49 26.21
C CYS A 42 -11.75 13.73 25.60
N LEU A 43 -11.33 12.62 26.22
CA LEU A 43 -10.23 11.77 25.73
C LEU A 43 -10.59 11.09 24.40
N VAL A 44 -11.81 10.55 24.30
CA VAL A 44 -12.33 9.94 23.06
C VAL A 44 -12.49 10.99 21.96
N ALA A 45 -13.02 12.18 22.29
CA ALA A 45 -13.14 13.29 21.34
C ALA A 45 -11.76 13.78 20.85
N MET A 46 -10.77 13.87 21.74
CA MET A 46 -9.39 14.17 21.35
C MET A 46 -8.81 13.08 20.43
N GLY A 47 -9.04 11.80 20.72
CA GLY A 47 -8.60 10.69 19.86
C GLY A 47 -9.20 10.76 18.46
N ILE A 48 -10.47 11.12 18.32
CA ILE A 48 -11.14 11.24 17.01
C ILE A 48 -10.68 12.50 16.26
N CYS A 49 -10.57 13.64 16.95
CA CYS A 49 -10.18 14.91 16.33
C CYS A 49 -8.69 15.00 15.98
N TYR A 50 -7.82 14.44 16.82
CA TYR A 50 -6.37 14.49 16.64
C TYR A 50 -5.79 13.20 16.09
N GLY A 51 -6.55 12.11 16.01
CA GLY A 51 -6.08 10.83 15.48
C GLY A 51 -5.47 10.97 14.09
N SER A 52 -6.15 11.64 13.15
CA SER A 52 -5.57 11.84 11.81
C SER A 52 -4.40 12.83 11.77
N MET A 53 -4.29 13.74 12.75
CA MET A 53 -3.27 14.79 12.78
C MET A 53 -1.99 14.35 13.51
N LEU A 54 -2.11 13.40 14.44
CA LEU A 54 -1.00 12.77 15.17
C LEU A 54 -0.49 11.52 14.45
N VAL A 55 -1.34 10.80 13.71
CA VAL A 55 -0.92 9.62 12.96
C VAL A 55 0.11 9.98 11.90
N GLU A 56 0.01 11.14 11.25
CA GLU A 56 0.96 11.53 10.21
C GLU A 56 2.38 11.80 10.74
N PRO A 57 2.61 12.62 11.79
CA PRO A 57 3.95 12.79 12.37
C PRO A 57 4.43 11.57 13.16
N ALA A 58 3.53 10.78 13.77
CA ALA A 58 3.91 9.57 14.51
C ALA A 58 4.23 8.38 13.59
N SER A 59 3.60 8.30 12.41
CA SER A 59 3.90 7.25 11.43
C SER A 59 5.17 7.52 10.64
N LYS A 60 5.56 8.78 10.41
CA LYS A 60 6.81 9.13 9.70
C LYS A 60 8.08 8.44 10.24
N PRO A 61 8.39 8.46 11.56
CA PRO A 61 9.56 7.74 12.06
C PRO A 61 9.40 6.22 11.94
N PHE A 62 8.17 5.71 12.00
CA PHE A 62 7.91 4.27 11.88
C PHE A 62 8.05 3.79 10.43
N VAL A 63 7.51 4.54 9.47
CA VAL A 63 7.70 4.30 8.03
C VAL A 63 9.17 4.45 7.68
N GLY A 64 9.85 5.50 8.15
CA GLY A 64 11.29 5.66 7.94
C GLY A 64 12.15 4.56 8.58
N PHE A 65 11.73 4.01 9.72
CA PHE A 65 12.36 2.84 10.33
C PHE A 65 12.11 1.58 9.53
N VAL A 66 10.87 1.34 9.09
CA VAL A 66 10.53 0.22 8.21
C VAL A 66 11.29 0.34 6.90
N ASP A 67 11.35 1.51 6.29
CA ASP A 67 12.13 1.75 5.09
C ASP A 67 13.63 1.55 5.36
N ARG A 68 14.19 2.05 6.47
CA ARG A 68 15.61 1.81 6.80
C ARG A 68 15.92 0.32 7.04
N VAL A 69 15.03 -0.41 7.72
CA VAL A 69 15.23 -1.83 8.06
C VAL A 69 14.96 -2.75 6.87
N TYR A 70 14.00 -2.41 6.01
CA TYR A 70 13.54 -3.26 4.92
C TYR A 70 14.00 -2.81 3.52
N VAL A 71 14.19 -1.51 3.30
CA VAL A 71 14.68 -0.92 2.04
C VAL A 71 16.19 -0.68 2.11
N GLY A 72 16.76 -0.51 3.30
CA GLY A 72 18.18 -0.23 3.49
C GLY A 72 18.51 1.22 3.10
N GLU A 73 19.45 1.85 3.82
CA GLU A 73 20.03 3.12 3.36
C GLU A 73 20.91 2.83 2.15
N SER A 74 20.30 2.73 0.97
CA SER A 74 21.02 2.65 -0.28
C SER A 74 21.80 3.95 -0.45
N SER A 75 23.12 3.81 -0.42
CA SER A 75 24.05 4.86 -0.84
C SER A 75 23.65 5.40 -2.22
N PRO A 76 23.89 6.68 -2.55
CA PRO A 76 23.41 7.28 -3.81
C PRO A 76 23.94 6.61 -5.10
N ASP A 77 24.92 5.71 -5.00
CA ASP A 77 25.44 4.89 -6.10
C ASP A 77 24.85 3.46 -6.16
N GLU A 78 24.03 3.08 -5.18
CA GLU A 78 23.44 1.75 -5.06
C GLU A 78 22.00 1.77 -5.57
N LYS A 79 21.78 1.08 -6.70
CA LYS A 79 20.46 0.99 -7.34
C LYS A 79 19.41 0.53 -6.30
N PRO A 80 18.24 1.17 -6.24
CA PRO A 80 17.23 0.85 -5.23
C PRO A 80 16.84 -0.63 -5.32
N PRO A 81 16.62 -1.35 -4.21
CA PRO A 81 16.24 -2.76 -4.28
C PRO A 81 14.93 -2.94 -5.05
N THR A 82 14.85 -4.03 -5.83
CA THR A 82 13.70 -4.33 -6.69
C THR A 82 12.47 -4.61 -5.82
N ASN A 83 11.49 -3.68 -5.79
CA ASN A 83 10.30 -3.83 -4.95
C ASN A 83 9.19 -4.57 -5.70
N LEU A 84 9.32 -5.91 -5.77
CA LEU A 84 8.31 -6.79 -6.35
C LEU A 84 7.02 -6.89 -5.52
N ARG A 85 7.05 -6.50 -4.24
CA ARG A 85 5.86 -6.58 -3.37
C ARG A 85 4.78 -5.61 -3.83
N LEU A 86 5.16 -4.38 -4.15
CA LEU A 86 4.23 -3.35 -4.60
C LEU A 86 3.59 -3.72 -5.95
N VAL A 87 4.40 -4.19 -6.90
CA VAL A 87 3.94 -4.67 -8.21
C VAL A 87 2.91 -5.79 -8.05
N ARG A 88 3.20 -6.78 -7.20
CA ARG A 88 2.27 -7.89 -6.93
C ARG A 88 0.99 -7.44 -6.24
N ALA A 89 1.07 -6.46 -5.33
CA ALA A 89 -0.10 -5.88 -4.69
C ALA A 89 -1.02 -5.23 -5.73
N TYR A 90 -0.49 -4.36 -6.61
CA TYR A 90 -1.28 -3.74 -7.68
C TYR A 90 -1.94 -4.77 -8.61
N ARG A 91 -1.21 -5.85 -8.95
CA ARG A 91 -1.79 -6.94 -9.75
C ARG A 91 -2.93 -7.64 -9.01
N SER A 92 -2.77 -7.92 -7.71
CA SER A 92 -3.81 -8.57 -6.89
C SER A 92 -5.08 -7.73 -6.78
N GLU A 93 -4.93 -6.40 -6.72
CA GLU A 93 -6.02 -5.42 -6.69
C GLU A 93 -6.62 -5.15 -8.08
N ARG A 94 -6.15 -5.85 -9.13
CA ARG A 94 -6.53 -5.65 -10.53
C ARG A 94 -6.26 -4.22 -11.06
N CYS A 95 -5.34 -3.49 -10.43
CA CYS A 95 -4.87 -2.18 -10.85
C CYS A 95 -3.74 -2.32 -11.89
N PHE A 96 -4.04 -2.91 -13.05
CA PHE A 96 -3.02 -3.32 -14.02
C PHE A 96 -2.23 -2.16 -14.63
N GLU A 97 -2.84 -0.99 -14.84
CA GLU A 97 -2.14 0.19 -15.37
C GLU A 97 -1.01 0.64 -14.43
N LYS A 98 -1.31 0.76 -13.13
CA LYS A 98 -0.30 1.10 -12.10
C LYS A 98 0.76 0.02 -11.94
N CYS A 99 0.37 -1.24 -12.11
CA CYS A 99 1.31 -2.36 -12.08
C CYS A 99 2.32 -2.28 -13.24
N VAL A 100 1.85 -1.93 -14.44
CA VAL A 100 2.70 -1.73 -15.64
C VAL A 100 3.64 -0.54 -15.43
N GLU A 101 3.10 0.61 -15.02
CA GLU A 101 3.87 1.84 -14.77
C GLU A 101 4.99 1.59 -13.75
N GLU A 102 4.69 0.90 -12.65
CA GLU A 102 5.69 0.61 -11.62
C GLU A 102 6.74 -0.41 -12.09
N CYS A 103 6.35 -1.40 -12.89
CA CYS A 103 7.28 -2.33 -13.52
C CYS A 103 8.24 -1.62 -14.49
N GLU A 104 7.70 -0.75 -15.35
CA GLU A 104 8.50 0.03 -16.31
C GLU A 104 9.50 0.93 -15.58
N ARG A 105 9.04 1.64 -14.54
CA ARG A 105 9.91 2.46 -13.69
C ARG A 105 11.05 1.64 -13.07
N GLN A 106 10.76 0.47 -12.52
CA GLN A 106 11.80 -0.38 -11.92
C GLN A 106 12.72 -1.03 -12.97
N LEU A 107 12.26 -1.22 -14.20
CA LEU A 107 13.07 -1.73 -15.32
C LEU A 107 14.04 -0.68 -15.85
N GLU A 108 13.78 0.61 -15.71
CA GLU A 108 14.75 1.68 -16.00
C GLU A 108 16.01 1.51 -15.14
N ASP A 109 15.82 1.21 -13.85
CA ASP A 109 16.92 0.96 -12.91
C ASP A 109 17.52 -0.45 -13.07
N HIS A 110 16.67 -1.46 -13.32
CA HIS A 110 17.03 -2.88 -13.34
C HIS A 110 16.60 -3.61 -14.63
N PRO A 111 17.16 -3.22 -15.80
CA PRO A 111 16.71 -3.74 -17.10
C PRO A 111 16.99 -5.24 -17.30
N LEU A 112 17.90 -5.81 -16.50
CA LEU A 112 18.28 -7.23 -16.56
C LEU A 112 17.52 -8.09 -15.55
N SER A 113 16.52 -7.55 -14.86
CA SER A 113 15.74 -8.31 -13.87
C SER A 113 14.69 -9.19 -14.56
N PRO A 114 14.87 -10.53 -14.61
CA PRO A 114 13.91 -11.42 -15.26
C PRO A 114 12.57 -11.44 -14.51
N ASP A 115 12.59 -11.17 -13.21
CA ASP A 115 11.40 -11.15 -12.38
C ASP A 115 10.48 -9.96 -12.71
N LEU A 116 11.05 -8.78 -12.98
CA LEU A 116 10.27 -7.62 -13.40
C LEU A 116 9.63 -7.83 -14.77
N TRP A 117 10.41 -8.35 -15.73
CA TRP A 117 9.89 -8.71 -17.05
C TRP A 117 8.75 -9.73 -16.96
N ALA A 118 8.86 -10.72 -16.06
CA ALA A 118 7.82 -11.70 -15.84
C ALA A 118 6.54 -11.06 -15.26
N GLU A 119 6.65 -10.21 -14.24
CA GLU A 119 5.48 -9.53 -13.66
C GLU A 119 4.80 -8.58 -14.66
N LEU A 120 5.58 -7.86 -15.48
CA LEU A 120 5.06 -6.98 -16.53
C LEU A 120 4.26 -7.75 -17.60
N LEU A 121 4.78 -8.91 -18.04
CA LEU A 121 4.07 -9.80 -18.96
C LEU A 121 2.76 -10.32 -18.37
N LEU A 122 2.78 -10.71 -17.09
CA LEU A 122 1.58 -11.17 -16.39
C LEU A 122 0.55 -10.05 -16.27
N ALA A 123 0.97 -8.80 -16.06
CA ALA A 123 0.07 -7.65 -16.05
C ALA A 123 -0.56 -7.36 -17.42
N HIS A 124 0.21 -7.43 -18.51
CA HIS A 124 -0.33 -7.27 -19.88
C HIS A 124 -1.28 -8.41 -20.26
N ARG A 125 -0.95 -9.65 -19.89
CA ARG A 125 -1.83 -10.81 -20.08
C ARG A 125 -3.14 -10.65 -19.30
N ALA A 126 -3.07 -10.27 -18.03
CA ALA A 126 -4.24 -10.11 -17.17
C ALA A 126 -5.16 -8.95 -17.58
N SER A 127 -4.59 -7.87 -18.14
CA SER A 127 -5.35 -6.77 -18.74
C SER A 127 -5.91 -7.08 -20.12
N GLY A 128 -5.55 -8.23 -20.71
CA GLY A 128 -5.99 -8.64 -22.05
C GLY A 128 -5.26 -7.92 -23.19
N ASN A 129 -4.22 -7.13 -22.90
CA ASN A 129 -3.46 -6.41 -23.92
C ASN A 129 -2.39 -7.30 -24.55
N ARG A 130 -2.83 -8.15 -25.49
CA ARG A 130 -1.96 -9.11 -26.19
C ARG A 130 -0.89 -8.47 -27.06
N ALA A 131 -1.16 -7.28 -27.61
CA ALA A 131 -0.18 -6.55 -28.41
C ALA A 131 1.00 -6.07 -27.54
N ALA A 132 0.70 -5.49 -26.37
CA ALA A 132 1.73 -5.12 -25.41
C ALA A 132 2.47 -6.34 -24.87
N GLU A 133 1.76 -7.42 -24.52
CA GLU A 133 2.40 -8.67 -24.06
C GLU A 133 3.45 -9.19 -25.06
N ALA A 134 3.12 -9.22 -26.36
CA ALA A 134 4.06 -9.67 -27.39
C ALA A 134 5.28 -8.74 -27.53
N ALA A 135 5.06 -7.42 -27.50
CA ALA A 135 6.14 -6.43 -27.56
C ALA A 135 7.08 -6.52 -26.33
N THR A 136 6.50 -6.63 -25.13
CA THR A 136 7.25 -6.82 -23.89
C THR A 136 8.05 -8.12 -23.90
N LEU A 137 7.51 -9.20 -24.46
CA LEU A 137 8.22 -10.47 -24.55
C LEU A 137 9.46 -10.35 -25.45
N ASP A 138 9.32 -9.71 -26.61
CA ASP A 138 10.44 -9.47 -27.52
C ASP A 138 11.52 -8.60 -26.84
N GLN A 139 11.10 -7.51 -26.20
CA GLN A 139 11.99 -6.63 -25.46
C GLN A 139 12.72 -7.36 -24.32
N ALA A 140 12.01 -8.18 -23.53
CA ALA A 140 12.59 -8.98 -22.47
C ALA A 140 13.64 -9.97 -22.99
N LEU A 141 13.35 -10.67 -24.08
CA LEU A 141 14.29 -11.62 -24.70
C LEU A 141 15.55 -10.91 -25.23
N ASN A 142 15.37 -9.73 -25.82
CA ASN A 142 16.47 -8.90 -26.31
C ASN A 142 17.34 -8.38 -25.15
N CYS A 143 16.73 -7.81 -24.10
CA CYS A 143 17.44 -7.26 -22.95
C CYS A 143 18.17 -8.34 -22.13
N LEU A 144 17.56 -9.51 -21.95
CA LEU A 144 18.15 -10.61 -21.18
C LEU A 144 19.18 -11.41 -22.00
N GLY A 145 19.42 -11.07 -23.27
CA GLY A 145 20.30 -11.81 -24.17
C GLY A 145 19.83 -13.25 -24.41
N MET A 146 18.55 -13.55 -24.14
CA MET A 146 17.97 -14.88 -24.25
C MET A 146 17.46 -15.13 -25.66
N THR A 147 18.35 -15.05 -26.66
CA THR A 147 17.99 -15.28 -28.07
C THR A 147 17.64 -16.75 -28.39
N ARG A 148 17.80 -17.69 -27.45
CA ARG A 148 17.64 -19.14 -27.72
C ARG A 148 16.98 -20.02 -26.65
N THR A 149 16.60 -19.52 -25.47
CA THR A 149 15.92 -20.39 -24.47
C THR A 149 14.66 -19.74 -23.87
N PRO A 150 13.59 -19.60 -24.66
CA PRO A 150 12.28 -19.17 -24.15
C PRO A 150 11.76 -20.10 -23.03
N VAL A 151 12.27 -21.33 -22.94
CA VAL A 151 11.84 -22.35 -21.97
C VAL A 151 12.11 -21.93 -20.52
N ARG A 152 13.25 -21.30 -20.21
CA ARG A 152 13.58 -20.97 -18.81
C ARG A 152 12.75 -19.79 -18.32
N PHE A 153 12.56 -18.80 -19.19
CA PHE A 153 11.72 -17.64 -18.91
C PHE A 153 10.23 -18.02 -18.88
N ALA A 154 9.77 -18.84 -19.84
CA ALA A 154 8.42 -19.41 -19.82
C ALA A 154 8.16 -20.23 -18.55
N LYS A 155 9.16 -20.98 -18.06
CA LYS A 155 9.04 -21.72 -16.79
C LYS A 155 8.87 -20.78 -15.59
N ILE A 156 9.63 -19.68 -15.52
CA ILE A 156 9.46 -18.65 -14.47
C ILE A 156 8.06 -18.04 -14.53
N VAL A 157 7.61 -17.66 -15.73
CA VAL A 157 6.25 -17.11 -15.94
C VAL A 157 5.18 -18.14 -15.58
N GLN A 158 5.35 -19.41 -15.95
CA GLN A 158 4.40 -20.49 -15.66
C GLN A 158 4.35 -20.88 -14.19
N GLU A 159 5.49 -20.93 -13.50
CA GLU A 159 5.57 -21.12 -12.05
C GLU A 159 4.86 -19.96 -11.31
N ARG A 160 5.00 -18.73 -11.80
CA ARG A 160 4.34 -17.53 -11.24
C ARG A 160 2.84 -17.50 -11.51
N ASP A 161 2.40 -17.87 -12.72
CA ASP A 161 0.97 -18.01 -13.04
C ASP A 161 0.30 -19.03 -12.10
N ASN A 162 0.96 -20.17 -11.87
CA ASN A 162 0.46 -21.20 -10.94
C ASN A 162 0.38 -20.72 -9.48
N LEU A 163 1.33 -19.89 -9.03
CA LEU A 163 1.30 -19.28 -7.69
C LEU A 163 0.18 -18.23 -7.55
N THR A 164 -0.25 -17.63 -8.66
CA THR A 164 -1.34 -16.64 -8.68
C THR A 164 -2.72 -17.31 -8.53
N TYR A 165 -2.80 -18.62 -8.75
CA TYR A 165 -3.98 -19.47 -8.50
C TYR A 165 -3.91 -20.26 -7.18
N MET A 166 -3.09 -19.83 -6.21
CA MET A 166 -3.26 -20.31 -4.83
C MET A 166 -4.45 -19.59 -4.21
N PRO A 167 -5.58 -20.29 -3.93
CA PRO A 167 -6.74 -19.66 -3.30
C PRO A 167 -6.34 -19.06 -1.95
N GLU A 168 -6.94 -17.91 -1.61
CA GLU A 168 -6.78 -17.10 -0.37
C GLU A 168 -6.66 -17.86 0.97
N LYS A 169 -6.95 -19.17 0.98
CA LYS A 169 -6.88 -20.04 2.17
C LYS A 169 -5.46 -20.24 2.73
N LEU A 170 -4.40 -19.85 2.04
CA LEU A 170 -3.02 -19.99 2.55
C LEU A 170 -2.48 -18.75 3.26
N TYR A 171 -3.08 -17.57 3.07
CA TYR A 171 -2.66 -16.36 3.80
C TYR A 171 -3.20 -16.32 5.23
N SER A 172 -4.28 -17.02 5.55
CA SER A 172 -4.82 -17.12 6.93
C SER A 172 -4.01 -18.00 7.88
N GLN A 173 -2.96 -18.69 7.39
CA GLN A 173 -2.06 -19.49 8.24
C GLN A 173 -0.82 -18.73 8.72
N PHE A 174 -0.53 -17.55 8.19
CA PHE A 174 0.61 -16.73 8.62
C PHE A 174 0.24 -15.63 9.64
N ASP A 175 -1.04 -15.55 10.03
CA ASP A 175 -1.57 -14.62 11.05
C ASP A 175 -1.84 -15.30 12.42
N ARG A 176 -1.03 -16.30 12.81
CA ARG A 176 -1.06 -16.89 14.16
C ARG A 176 0.28 -16.79 14.87
#